data_AF-A0A529PFS0-F1
#
_entry.id   AF-A0A529PFS0-F1
#
_cell.length_a   1.000
_cell.length_b   1.000
_cell.length_c   1.000
_cell.angle_alpha   90.00
_cell.angle_beta   90.00
_cell.angle_gamma   90.00
#
_symmetry.space_group_name_H-M   'P 1'
#
loop_
_entity.id
_entity.type
_entity.pdbx_description
1 polymer ?
#
loop_
_entity_poly.entity_id
_entity_poly.type
_entity_poly.pdbx_seq_one_letter_code
_entity_poly.pdbx_strand_id
1 'polypeptide(L)'
;MGCFDDTYVHEFESPFPKLLELKRPHASLVVKRTAQSHEQLWQLPAGIGLIYCVRHPFDVLTSAHPETVHLRPFHVTTERWEAEYAGLNRLREAQPARKILYLRYEDLIAEPDAAQAIRFSADADNPIRATSLRKWERNEALRTYLQGLPPAFLTRVEMFCREFGYELPSDLNAGKGERGE
;
A
#
# COMPACT_ATOMS: atom_id res chain seq x y z
N MET A 1 21.57 14.81 3.12
CA MET A 1 21.34 13.35 3.15
C MET A 1 22.36 12.59 4.01
N GLY A 2 23.02 13.20 5.01
CA GLY A 2 23.95 12.48 5.92
C GLY A 2 23.27 11.60 6.99
N CYS A 3 21.96 11.34 6.84
CA CYS A 3 21.16 10.52 7.75
C CYS A 3 21.10 9.03 7.35
N PHE A 4 21.78 8.66 6.26
CA PHE A 4 21.76 7.29 5.71
C PHE A 4 23.17 6.79 5.34
N ASP A 5 24.24 7.41 5.86
CA ASP A 5 25.62 7.02 5.53
C ASP A 5 25.95 5.58 6.01
N ASP A 6 25.16 5.05 6.94
CA ASP A 6 25.20 3.67 7.44
C ASP A 6 24.24 2.72 6.70
N THR A 7 23.57 3.22 5.65
CA THR A 7 22.53 2.53 4.92
C THR A 7 22.97 2.24 3.49
N TYR A 8 23.01 0.97 3.12
CA TYR A 8 23.18 0.59 1.72
C TYR A 8 21.81 0.40 1.06
N VAL A 9 21.57 1.18 0.01
CA VAL A 9 20.39 1.04 -0.85
C VAL A 9 20.79 0.23 -2.08
N HIS A 10 20.15 -0.92 -2.30
CA HIS A 10 20.34 -1.68 -3.51
C HIS A 10 19.73 -0.94 -4.70
N GLU A 11 20.54 -0.72 -5.73
CA GLU A 11 20.19 0.08 -6.91
C GLU A 11 18.99 -0.47 -7.69
N PHE A 12 18.85 -1.81 -7.76
CA PHE A 12 17.82 -2.46 -8.55
C PHE A 12 16.65 -2.92 -7.70
N GLU A 13 15.45 -2.86 -8.29
CA GLU A 13 14.32 -3.58 -7.75
C GLU A 13 14.63 -5.08 -7.73
N SER A 14 14.39 -5.73 -6.61
CA SER A 14 14.70 -7.14 -6.42
C SER A 14 13.67 -7.80 -5.50
N PRO A 15 13.43 -9.12 -5.65
CA PRO A 15 12.55 -9.83 -4.73
C PRO A 15 13.17 -9.85 -3.32
N PHE A 16 12.35 -10.00 -2.28
CA PHE A 16 12.82 -9.95 -0.89
C PHE A 16 13.98 -10.91 -0.55
N PRO A 17 14.15 -12.10 -1.17
CA PRO A 17 15.30 -12.97 -0.88
C PRO A 17 16.64 -12.28 -1.14
N LYS A 18 16.66 -11.22 -1.97
CA LYS A 18 17.86 -10.41 -2.18
C LYS A 18 18.40 -9.80 -0.89
N LEU A 19 17.53 -9.45 0.07
CA LEU A 19 17.94 -8.99 1.39
C LEU A 19 18.78 -10.04 2.13
N LEU A 20 18.47 -11.32 1.95
CA LEU A 20 19.19 -12.44 2.58
C LEU A 20 20.54 -12.72 1.91
N GLU A 21 20.64 -12.43 0.61
CA GLU A 21 21.87 -12.60 -0.18
C GLU A 21 22.87 -11.46 0.04
N LEU A 22 22.39 -10.24 0.29
CA LEU A 22 23.22 -9.05 0.43
C LEU A 22 24.01 -9.08 1.74
N LYS A 23 25.17 -9.74 1.73
CA LYS A 23 26.16 -9.68 2.81
C LYS A 23 26.95 -8.37 2.73
N ARG A 24 26.40 -7.30 3.29
CA ARG A 24 27.04 -5.97 3.33
C ARG A 24 27.42 -5.58 4.76
N PRO A 25 28.50 -4.81 4.96
CA PRO A 25 28.94 -4.37 6.30
C PRO A 25 28.15 -3.17 6.85
N HIS A 26 27.10 -2.73 6.17
CA HIS A 26 26.29 -1.57 6.56
C HIS A 26 25.31 -1.96 7.68
N ALA A 27 24.96 -1.02 8.55
CA ALA A 27 24.00 -1.26 9.63
C ALA A 27 22.59 -1.52 9.08
N SER A 28 22.24 -0.82 7.99
CA SER A 28 20.94 -0.91 7.33
C SER A 28 21.07 -1.34 5.87
N LEU A 29 20.15 -2.19 5.42
CA LEU A 29 20.03 -2.61 4.03
C LEU A 29 18.62 -2.34 3.53
N VAL A 30 18.55 -1.60 2.41
CA VAL A 30 17.28 -1.29 1.75
C VAL A 30 17.28 -1.93 0.38
N VAL A 31 16.28 -2.77 0.12
CA VAL A 31 16.00 -3.33 -1.20
C VAL A 31 14.61 -2.88 -1.60
N LYS A 32 14.50 -2.17 -2.73
CA LYS A 32 13.20 -1.89 -3.32
C LYS A 32 12.65 -3.18 -3.91
N ARG A 33 11.44 -3.56 -3.50
CA ARG A 33 10.82 -4.81 -3.96
C ARG A 33 10.31 -4.68 -5.40
N THR A 34 10.35 -5.77 -6.16
CA THR A 34 9.64 -5.84 -7.45
C THR A 34 8.12 -5.84 -7.24
N ALA A 35 7.37 -5.47 -8.28
CA ALA A 35 5.91 -5.50 -8.25
C ALA A 35 5.33 -6.91 -7.95
N GLN A 36 6.02 -7.98 -8.35
CA GLN A 36 5.62 -9.38 -8.17
C GLN A 36 5.98 -9.94 -6.78
N SER A 37 6.58 -9.15 -5.89
CA SER A 37 7.03 -9.65 -4.59
C SER A 37 5.90 -10.19 -3.69
N HIS A 38 4.64 -9.83 -3.96
CA HIS A 38 3.47 -10.41 -3.30
C HIS A 38 3.37 -11.94 -3.46
N GLU A 39 3.88 -12.50 -4.57
CA GLU A 39 3.88 -13.94 -4.85
C GLU A 39 4.75 -14.75 -3.88
N GLN A 40 5.76 -14.09 -3.31
CA GLN A 40 6.76 -14.72 -2.45
C GLN A 40 6.64 -14.26 -0.99
N LEU A 41 5.75 -13.29 -0.69
CA LEU A 41 5.62 -12.71 0.66
C LEU A 41 5.45 -13.77 1.76
N TRP A 42 4.71 -14.85 1.48
CA TRP A 42 4.48 -15.97 2.40
C TRP A 42 5.75 -16.75 2.78
N GLN A 43 6.82 -16.65 1.97
CA GLN A 43 8.13 -17.27 2.21
C GLN A 43 9.04 -16.41 3.09
N LEU A 44 8.62 -15.19 3.46
CA LEU A 44 9.43 -14.30 4.28
C LEU A 44 9.73 -14.98 5.63
N PRO A 45 11.00 -15.14 6.03
CA PRO A 45 11.36 -15.79 7.28
C PRO A 45 10.61 -15.23 8.50
N ALA A 46 10.13 -16.11 9.38
CA ALA A 46 9.35 -15.72 10.55
C ALA A 46 10.12 -14.79 11.52
N GLY A 47 11.44 -14.88 11.54
CA GLY A 47 12.31 -14.02 12.35
C GLY A 47 12.49 -12.59 11.81
N ILE A 48 12.02 -12.29 10.60
CA ILE A 48 12.07 -10.94 10.03
C ILE A 48 10.79 -10.20 10.40
N GLY A 49 10.93 -9.04 11.04
CA GLY A 49 9.80 -8.15 11.32
C GLY A 49 9.13 -7.67 10.02
N LEU A 50 7.80 -7.61 10.01
CA LEU A 50 7.04 -7.09 8.87
C LEU A 50 6.22 -5.88 9.29
N ILE A 51 6.48 -4.76 8.62
CA ILE A 51 5.60 -3.60 8.59
C ILE A 51 4.83 -3.68 7.27
N TYR A 52 3.51 -3.78 7.34
CA TYR A 52 2.63 -3.83 6.18
C TYR A 52 1.87 -2.51 6.08
N CYS A 53 2.32 -1.65 5.16
CA CYS A 53 1.67 -0.36 4.94
C CYS A 53 0.40 -0.52 4.10
N VAL A 54 -0.73 -0.06 4.64
CA VAL A 54 -2.02 -0.03 3.97
C VAL A 54 -2.39 1.41 3.60
N ARG A 55 -3.22 1.56 2.59
CA ARG A 55 -3.76 2.85 2.14
C ARG A 55 -5.19 2.63 1.68
N HIS A 56 -6.04 3.64 1.81
CA HIS A 56 -7.41 3.57 1.32
C HIS A 56 -7.44 3.08 -0.15
N PRO A 57 -8.17 2.00 -0.48
CA PRO A 57 -8.10 1.38 -1.80
C PRO A 57 -8.39 2.34 -2.95
N PHE A 58 -9.32 3.29 -2.77
CA PHE A 58 -9.60 4.28 -3.80
C PHE A 58 -8.49 5.31 -4.01
N ASP A 59 -7.72 5.66 -2.99
CA ASP A 59 -6.54 6.51 -3.19
C ASP A 59 -5.44 5.75 -3.94
N VAL A 60 -5.32 4.43 -3.71
CA VAL A 60 -4.39 3.56 -4.42
C VAL A 60 -4.80 3.41 -5.90
N LEU A 61 -6.05 3.06 -6.15
CA LEU A 61 -6.60 2.80 -7.49
C LEU A 61 -6.71 4.05 -8.36
N THR A 62 -6.68 5.23 -7.74
CA THR A 62 -6.63 6.52 -8.45
C THR A 62 -5.25 7.17 -8.39
N SER A 63 -4.23 6.46 -7.90
CA SER A 63 -2.86 6.96 -7.84
C SER A 63 -2.25 7.02 -9.25
N ALA A 64 -1.62 8.14 -9.59
CA ALA A 64 -0.88 8.32 -10.83
C ALA A 64 0.61 8.34 -10.52
N HIS A 65 1.42 7.76 -11.41
CA HIS A 65 2.87 7.77 -11.28
C HIS A 65 3.49 8.36 -12.56
N PRO A 66 4.43 9.31 -12.46
CA PRO A 66 5.01 9.97 -13.64
C PRO A 66 5.56 8.98 -14.66
N GLU A 67 6.20 7.90 -14.19
CA GLU A 67 6.78 6.88 -15.08
C GLU A 67 5.75 5.95 -15.73
N THR A 68 4.50 5.89 -15.27
CA THR A 68 3.49 4.98 -15.86
C THR A 68 2.28 5.69 -16.45
N VAL A 69 2.17 7.01 -16.26
CA VAL A 69 1.01 7.80 -16.70
C VAL A 69 0.82 7.76 -18.23
N HIS A 70 1.89 7.57 -18.98
CA HIS A 70 1.86 7.46 -20.44
C HIS A 70 1.38 6.08 -20.93
N LEU A 71 1.38 5.06 -20.07
CA LEU A 71 0.91 3.71 -20.40
C LEU A 71 -0.54 3.49 -19.99
N ARG A 72 -0.95 4.11 -18.88
CA ARG A 72 -2.29 3.98 -18.29
C ARG A 72 -2.58 5.15 -17.35
N PRO A 73 -3.86 5.51 -17.16
CA PRO A 73 -4.24 6.66 -16.32
C PRO A 73 -3.85 6.49 -14.85
N PHE A 74 -3.83 5.25 -14.34
CA PHE A 74 -3.51 4.96 -12.94
C PHE A 74 -2.38 3.93 -12.82
N HIS A 75 -1.51 4.15 -11.85
CA HIS A 75 -0.33 3.33 -11.61
C HIS A 75 -0.67 1.92 -11.11
N VAL A 76 -1.69 1.79 -10.27
CA VAL A 76 -2.13 0.52 -9.70
C VAL A 76 -3.40 0.06 -10.40
N THR A 77 -3.37 -1.16 -10.93
CA THR A 77 -4.55 -1.80 -11.51
C THR A 77 -5.30 -2.61 -10.46
N THR A 78 -6.54 -2.99 -10.76
CA THR A 78 -7.35 -3.89 -9.93
C THR A 78 -6.64 -5.20 -9.65
N GLU A 79 -6.05 -5.81 -10.68
CA GLU A 79 -5.36 -7.10 -10.58
C GLU A 79 -4.16 -7.00 -9.64
N ARG A 80 -3.37 -5.91 -9.76
CA ARG A 80 -2.22 -5.68 -8.88
C ARG A 80 -2.67 -5.50 -7.44
N TRP A 81 -3.74 -4.74 -7.20
CA TRP A 81 -4.27 -4.53 -5.85
C TRP A 81 -4.74 -5.85 -5.23
N GLU A 82 -5.49 -6.67 -5.98
CA GLU A 82 -5.96 -7.97 -5.50
C GLU A 82 -4.81 -8.93 -5.21
N ALA A 83 -3.78 -8.94 -6.06
CA ALA A 83 -2.65 -9.84 -5.91
C ALA A 83 -1.81 -9.51 -4.65
N GLU A 84 -1.66 -8.22 -4.32
CA GLU A 84 -1.02 -7.79 -3.07
C GLU A 84 -1.83 -8.23 -1.84
N TYR A 85 -3.15 -8.02 -1.84
CA TYR A 85 -4.00 -8.43 -0.73
C TYR A 85 -4.07 -9.96 -0.58
N ALA A 86 -4.14 -10.70 -1.70
CA ALA A 86 -4.04 -12.15 -1.70
C ALA A 86 -2.69 -12.64 -1.15
N GLY A 87 -1.59 -11.95 -1.48
CA GLY A 87 -0.27 -12.24 -0.93
C GLY A 87 -0.22 -12.10 0.60
N LEU A 88 -0.86 -11.07 1.16
CA LEU A 88 -1.01 -10.92 2.61
C LEU A 88 -1.82 -12.07 3.24
N ASN A 89 -2.95 -12.43 2.63
CA ASN A 89 -3.78 -13.53 3.14
C ASN A 89 -3.01 -14.87 3.12
N ARG A 90 -2.29 -15.16 2.04
CA ARG A 90 -1.44 -16.34 1.94
C ARG A 90 -0.32 -16.35 2.99
N LEU A 91 0.28 -15.19 3.30
CA LEU A 91 1.25 -15.08 4.38
C LEU A 91 0.62 -15.44 5.73
N ARG A 92 -0.57 -14.94 6.02
CA ARG A 92 -1.28 -15.22 7.28
C ARG A 92 -1.67 -16.68 7.40
N GLU A 93 -2.09 -17.31 6.31
CA GLU A 93 -2.38 -18.75 6.26
C GLU A 93 -1.13 -19.58 6.50
N ALA A 94 -0.01 -19.24 5.85
CA ALA A 94 1.25 -19.97 5.98
C ALA A 94 1.95 -19.74 7.34
N GLN A 95 1.74 -18.57 7.96
CA GLN A 95 2.39 -18.16 9.19
C GLN A 95 1.39 -17.50 10.17
N PRO A 96 0.42 -18.25 10.72
CA PRO A 96 -0.69 -17.69 11.51
C PRO A 96 -0.25 -17.03 12.82
N ALA A 97 0.89 -17.43 13.38
CA ALA A 97 1.45 -16.85 14.60
C ALA A 97 2.32 -15.60 14.34
N ARG A 98 2.50 -15.21 13.07
CA ARG A 98 3.39 -14.10 12.71
C ARG A 98 2.80 -12.77 13.14
N LYS A 99 3.59 -11.99 13.87
CA LYS A 99 3.27 -10.60 14.18
C LYS A 99 3.52 -9.74 12.94
N ILE A 100 2.50 -8.99 12.53
CA ILE A 100 2.56 -8.02 11.43
C ILE A 100 2.16 -6.67 12.01
N LEU A 101 3.02 -5.66 11.86
CA LEU A 101 2.68 -4.29 12.20
C LEU A 101 1.95 -3.67 11.00
N TYR A 102 0.67 -3.35 11.15
CA TYR A 102 -0.06 -2.63 10.11
C TYR A 102 0.10 -1.13 10.34
N LEU A 103 0.40 -0.41 9.26
CA LEU A 103 0.60 1.03 9.29
C LEU A 103 -0.25 1.66 8.20
N ARG A 104 -1.16 2.57 8.55
CA ARG A 104 -1.96 3.27 7.55
C ARG A 104 -1.15 4.44 7.00
N TYR A 105 -1.16 4.58 5.68
CA TYR A 105 -0.55 5.71 5.01
C TYR A 105 -1.15 7.03 5.48
N GLU A 106 -2.46 7.04 5.77
CA GLU A 106 -3.17 8.21 6.28
C GLU A 106 -2.62 8.65 7.65
N ASP A 107 -2.27 7.71 8.53
CA ASP A 107 -1.69 8.00 9.85
C ASP A 107 -0.28 8.57 9.71
N LEU A 108 0.52 8.04 8.77
CA LEU A 108 1.84 8.59 8.43
C LEU A 108 1.79 10.02 7.90
N ILE A 109 0.69 10.40 7.25
CA ILE A 109 0.49 11.75 6.72
C ILE A 109 -0.08 12.69 7.78
N ALA A 110 -1.00 12.21 8.64
CA ALA A 110 -1.63 13.01 9.67
C ALA A 110 -0.67 13.28 10.85
N GLU A 111 0.02 12.24 11.32
CA GLU A 111 0.90 12.28 12.51
C GLU A 111 2.23 11.56 12.22
N PRO A 112 3.03 12.09 11.27
CA PRO A 112 4.30 11.48 10.83
C PRO A 112 5.28 11.18 11.96
N ASP A 113 5.38 12.09 12.92
CA ASP A 113 6.37 12.00 14.00
C ASP A 113 5.97 10.94 15.02
N ALA A 114 4.68 10.81 15.31
CA ALA A 114 4.15 9.76 16.16
C ALA A 114 4.28 8.39 15.48
N ALA A 115 3.95 8.31 14.18
CA ALA A 115 3.97 7.07 13.43
C ALA A 115 5.40 6.53 13.20
N GLN A 116 6.40 7.41 13.08
CA GLN A 116 7.80 7.03 12.81
C GLN A 116 8.71 7.13 14.05
N ALA A 117 8.21 7.67 15.18
CA ALA A 117 8.99 7.94 16.39
C ALA A 117 10.25 8.80 16.16
N ILE A 118 10.27 9.59 15.09
CA ILE A 118 11.34 10.52 14.72
C ILE A 118 10.71 11.85 14.30
N ARG A 119 11.45 12.97 14.38
CA ARG A 119 10.94 14.30 14.00
C ARG A 119 10.99 14.54 12.49
N PHE A 120 10.27 13.73 11.73
CA PHE A 120 10.21 13.77 10.27
C PHE A 120 9.54 15.05 9.75
N SER A 121 8.53 15.55 10.44
CA SER A 121 7.75 16.74 10.06
C SER A 121 8.57 18.05 10.00
N ALA A 122 9.77 18.06 10.59
CA ALA A 122 10.64 19.23 10.63
C ALA A 122 11.48 19.43 9.35
N ASP A 123 11.48 18.49 8.41
CA ASP A 123 12.20 18.61 7.15
C ASP A 123 11.47 19.54 6.17
N ALA A 124 11.97 20.77 6.05
CA ALA A 124 11.40 21.79 5.18
C ALA A 124 11.54 21.47 3.68
N ASP A 125 12.52 20.63 3.30
CA ASP A 125 12.74 20.22 1.91
C ASP A 125 11.78 19.10 1.49
N ASN A 126 11.18 18.39 2.45
CA ASN A 126 10.27 17.26 2.22
C ASN A 126 8.92 17.44 2.94
N PRO A 127 8.12 18.47 2.58
CA PRO A 127 6.85 18.72 3.25
C PRO A 127 5.84 17.59 3.00
N ILE A 128 5.15 17.18 4.06
CA ILE A 128 4.11 16.16 3.98
C ILE A 128 2.87 16.73 3.29
N ARG A 129 2.41 16.03 2.25
CA ARG A 129 1.30 16.48 1.39
C ARG A 129 0.03 15.68 1.63
N ALA A 130 -0.81 16.19 2.52
CA ALA A 130 -2.16 15.64 2.76
C ALA A 130 -3.08 15.74 1.52
N THR A 131 -2.74 16.59 0.55
CA THR A 131 -3.52 16.77 -0.69
C THR A 131 -3.64 15.50 -1.53
N SER A 132 -2.81 14.49 -1.28
CA SER A 132 -2.86 13.19 -1.97
C SER A 132 -3.92 12.23 -1.39
N LEU A 133 -4.49 12.53 -0.22
CA LEU A 133 -5.51 11.72 0.44
C LEU A 133 -6.91 12.10 -0.04
N ARG A 134 -7.79 11.10 -0.16
CA ARG A 134 -9.22 11.22 -0.49
C ARG A 134 -9.49 12.11 -1.71
N LYS A 135 -8.53 12.19 -2.64
CA LYS A 135 -8.64 13.08 -3.82
C LYS A 135 -9.79 12.68 -4.74
N TRP A 136 -10.17 11.39 -4.69
CA TRP A 136 -11.30 10.85 -5.41
C TRP A 136 -12.62 11.46 -4.94
N GLU A 137 -12.76 11.94 -3.71
CA GLU A 137 -14.01 12.55 -3.24
C GLU A 137 -14.36 13.84 -3.96
N ARG A 138 -13.34 14.63 -4.28
CA ARG A 138 -13.47 15.96 -4.90
C ARG A 138 -13.27 15.96 -6.41
N ASN A 139 -13.00 14.81 -7.03
CA ASN A 139 -12.76 14.71 -8.47
C ASN A 139 -13.79 13.78 -9.10
N GLU A 140 -14.68 14.35 -9.92
CA GLU A 140 -15.76 13.62 -10.56
C GLU A 140 -15.28 12.47 -11.44
N ALA A 141 -14.25 12.69 -12.27
CA ALA A 141 -13.71 11.65 -13.14
C ALA A 141 -13.16 10.46 -12.34
N LEU A 142 -12.55 10.71 -11.17
CA LEU A 142 -12.09 9.64 -10.28
C LEU A 142 -13.26 8.88 -9.67
N ARG A 143 -14.35 9.56 -9.27
CA ARG A 143 -15.55 8.90 -8.76
C ARG A 143 -16.20 8.03 -9.82
N THR A 144 -16.38 8.55 -11.04
CA THR A 144 -16.93 7.80 -12.17
C THR A 144 -16.11 6.55 -12.46
N TYR A 145 -14.78 6.66 -12.46
CA TYR A 145 -13.90 5.51 -12.61
C TYR A 145 -14.13 4.45 -11.51
N LEU A 146 -14.20 4.87 -10.24
CA LEU A 146 -14.41 3.97 -9.11
C LEU A 146 -15.79 3.31 -9.12
N GLN A 147 -16.83 4.02 -9.55
CA GLN A 147 -18.19 3.50 -9.74
C GLN A 147 -18.26 2.45 -10.85
N GLY A 148 -17.38 2.53 -11.85
CA GLY A 148 -17.27 1.56 -12.94
C GLY A 148 -16.54 0.27 -12.58
N LEU A 149 -16.02 0.13 -11.35
CA LEU A 149 -15.28 -1.06 -10.95
C LEU A 149 -16.20 -2.29 -10.79
N PRO A 150 -15.70 -3.51 -11.07
CA PRO A 150 -16.53 -4.72 -10.98
C PRO A 150 -17.11 -4.95 -9.57
N PRO A 151 -18.40 -5.32 -9.42
CA PRO A 151 -19.02 -5.55 -8.11
C PRO A 151 -18.30 -6.60 -7.24
N ALA A 152 -17.76 -7.65 -7.87
CA ALA A 152 -16.98 -8.67 -7.18
C ALA A 152 -15.66 -8.09 -6.60
N PHE A 153 -15.01 -7.18 -7.33
CA PHE A 153 -13.83 -6.48 -6.86
C PHE A 153 -14.19 -5.52 -5.70
N LEU A 154 -15.28 -4.77 -5.83
CA LEU A 154 -15.76 -3.87 -4.77
C LEU A 154 -16.08 -4.62 -3.46
N THR A 155 -16.61 -5.83 -3.54
CA THR A 155 -16.82 -6.68 -2.35
C THR A 155 -15.49 -6.98 -1.63
N ARG A 156 -14.39 -7.19 -2.35
CA ARG A 156 -13.06 -7.39 -1.75
C ARG A 156 -12.51 -6.09 -1.15
N VAL A 157 -12.75 -4.96 -1.81
CA VAL A 157 -12.43 -3.63 -1.26
C VAL A 157 -13.20 -3.39 0.05
N GLU A 158 -14.48 -3.74 0.13
CA GLU A 158 -15.27 -3.65 1.37
C GLU A 158 -14.71 -4.49 2.51
N MET A 159 -14.25 -5.71 2.22
CA MET A 159 -13.61 -6.57 3.21
C MET A 159 -12.31 -5.94 3.73
N PHE A 160 -11.45 -5.48 2.81
CA PHE A 160 -10.21 -4.79 3.15
C PHE A 160 -10.47 -3.53 3.99
N CYS A 161 -11.46 -2.73 3.61
CA CYS A 161 -11.80 -1.51 4.33
C CYS A 161 -12.27 -1.81 5.76
N ARG A 162 -13.14 -2.80 5.94
CA ARG A 162 -13.56 -3.27 7.27
C ARG A 162 -12.38 -3.77 8.11
N GLU A 163 -11.46 -4.49 7.47
CA GLU A 163 -10.30 -5.05 8.14
C GLU A 163 -9.33 -3.98 8.66
N PHE A 164 -9.09 -2.92 7.87
CA PHE A 164 -8.11 -1.88 8.19
C PHE A 164 -8.72 -0.58 8.72
N GLY A 165 -10.03 -0.57 9.00
CA GLY A 165 -10.73 0.58 9.56
C GLY A 165 -10.86 1.76 8.60
N TYR A 166 -11.04 1.48 7.31
CA TYR A 166 -11.40 2.47 6.30
C TYR A 166 -12.92 2.54 6.13
N GLU A 167 -13.43 3.76 5.97
CA GLU A 167 -14.82 4.01 5.61
C GLU A 167 -14.99 3.92 4.09
N LEU A 168 -16.08 3.30 3.63
CA LEU A 168 -16.47 3.34 2.23
C LEU A 168 -17.68 4.26 2.05
N PRO A 169 -17.73 5.04 0.95
CA PRO A 169 -18.90 5.84 0.61
C PRO A 169 -20.15 4.98 0.47
N SER A 170 -21.24 5.44 1.10
CA SER A 170 -22.57 4.83 1.03
C SER A 170 -23.05 4.63 -0.42
N ASP A 171 -22.72 5.59 -1.30
CA ASP A 171 -23.24 5.66 -2.66
C ASP A 171 -22.62 4.62 -3.61
N LEU A 172 -21.53 3.97 -3.20
CA LEU A 172 -20.90 2.87 -3.94
C LEU A 172 -21.44 1.49 -3.52
N ASN A 173 -22.18 1.41 -2.41
CA ASN A 173 -22.90 0.21 -1.97
C ASN A 173 -24.28 0.06 -2.65
N ALA A 174 -24.75 1.08 -3.37
CA ALA A 174 -26.12 1.18 -3.90
C ALA A 174 -26.46 0.15 -5.00
N GLY A 175 -25.48 -0.63 -5.50
CA GLY A 175 -25.74 -1.73 -6.46
C GLY A 175 -26.41 -2.98 -5.85
N LYS A 176 -26.76 -2.99 -4.56
CA LYS A 176 -27.39 -4.13 -3.87
C LYS A 176 -28.88 -3.96 -3.53
N GLY A 177 -29.53 -2.89 -3.98
CA GLY A 177 -30.88 -2.55 -3.52
C GLY A 177 -31.88 -2.21 -4.61
N GLU A 178 -32.00 -3.00 -5.68
CA GLU A 178 -33.16 -2.92 -6.59
C GLU A 178 -33.28 -4.22 -7.40
N ARG A 179 -33.85 -5.25 -6.76
CA ARG A 179 -34.61 -6.33 -7.43
C ARG A 179 -35.60 -6.88 -6.41
N GLY A 180 -36.62 -6.06 -6.17
CA GLY A 180 -37.82 -6.43 -5.45
C GLY A 180 -39.00 -5.81 -6.18
N GLU A 181 -39.57 -6.59 -7.09
CA GLU A 181 -41.00 -6.69 -7.41
C GLU A 181 -41.21 -7.98 -8.22
#